data_AF-A0A2T7T597-F1
#
_entry.id   AF-A0A2T7T597-F1
#
_cell.length_a   1.000
_cell.length_b   1.000
_cell.length_c   1.000
_cell.angle_alpha   90.00
_cell.angle_beta   90.00
_cell.angle_gamma   90.00
#
_symmetry.space_group_name_H-M   'P 1'
#
loop_
_entity.id
_entity.type
_entity.pdbx_description
1 polymer ?
#
loop_
_entity_poly.entity_id
_entity_poly.type
_entity_poly.pdbx_seq_one_letter_code
_entity_poly.pdbx_strand_id
1 'polypeptide(L)'
;MASAAPAKPTVENNSARYAAGSLTFTAKVTDDSGVQGLKVLAWPKSSDLKPTAEEMAHVESATCKKSTAETSVCTYTLKVTQKEAADLPKGTWYVSALATAKDGDKTFVPEAAVFSVTR
;
A
#
# COMPACT_ATOMS: atom_id res chain seq x y z
N MET A 1 23.60 10.72 -18.92
CA MET A 1 22.40 10.05 -19.46
C MET A 1 21.24 10.44 -18.57
N ALA A 2 20.27 11.19 -19.09
CA ALA A 2 19.08 11.56 -18.33
C ALA A 2 18.09 10.39 -18.44
N SER A 3 17.86 9.66 -17.35
CA SER A 3 16.67 8.82 -17.26
C SER A 3 15.47 9.75 -17.31
N ALA A 4 14.58 9.56 -18.28
CA ALA A 4 13.28 10.21 -18.27
C ALA A 4 12.57 9.75 -17.00
N ALA A 5 12.40 10.68 -16.05
CA ALA A 5 11.76 10.40 -14.79
C ALA A 5 10.24 10.16 -15.02
N PRO A 6 9.59 9.35 -14.19
CA PRO A 6 8.19 9.03 -14.41
C PRO A 6 7.33 10.27 -14.16
N ALA A 7 6.48 10.63 -15.13
CA ALA A 7 5.56 11.77 -15.02
C ALA A 7 4.37 11.53 -14.05
N LYS A 8 4.41 10.44 -13.29
CA LYS A 8 3.46 10.07 -12.24
C LYS A 8 4.19 9.18 -11.23
N PRO A 9 3.77 9.16 -9.96
CA PRO A 9 4.38 8.30 -8.98
C PRO A 9 4.22 6.82 -9.37
N THR A 10 5.28 6.04 -9.21
CA THR A 10 5.30 4.60 -9.48
C THR A 10 5.34 3.83 -8.16
N VAL A 11 4.69 2.66 -8.12
CA VAL A 11 4.68 1.76 -6.95
C VAL A 11 5.24 0.41 -7.37
N GLU A 12 6.38 0.03 -6.80
CA GLU A 12 7.14 -1.16 -7.20
C GLU A 12 7.70 -1.90 -5.98
N ASN A 13 8.26 -3.09 -6.21
CA ASN A 13 8.87 -3.94 -5.18
C ASN A 13 7.94 -4.10 -3.97
N ASN A 14 6.65 -4.25 -4.25
CA ASN A 14 5.61 -4.28 -3.25
C ASN A 14 5.39 -5.71 -2.76
N SER A 15 5.13 -5.86 -1.47
CA SER A 15 4.82 -7.15 -0.86
C SER A 15 3.98 -6.96 0.38
N ALA A 16 3.09 -7.91 0.63
CA ALA A 16 2.27 -7.98 1.82
C ALA A 16 2.45 -9.33 2.50
N ARG A 17 2.44 -9.33 3.83
CA ARG A 17 2.41 -10.56 4.63
C ARG A 17 1.57 -10.37 5.88
N TYR A 18 0.89 -11.42 6.28
CA TYR A 18 0.20 -11.49 7.57
C TYR A 18 0.84 -12.59 8.41
N ALA A 19 1.35 -12.23 9.59
CA ALA A 19 1.97 -13.17 10.51
C ALA A 19 1.84 -12.67 11.95
N ALA A 20 1.66 -13.61 12.89
CA ALA A 20 1.62 -13.32 14.34
C ALA A 20 0.67 -12.16 14.72
N GLY A 21 -0.50 -12.07 14.08
CA GLY A 21 -1.47 -11.00 14.35
C GLY A 21 -1.06 -9.62 13.81
N SER A 22 -0.17 -9.56 12.82
CA SER A 22 0.18 -8.31 12.16
C SER A 22 0.22 -8.46 10.65
N LEU A 23 -0.44 -7.53 9.97
CA LEU A 23 -0.28 -7.30 8.55
C LEU A 23 0.85 -6.29 8.35
N THR A 24 1.81 -6.63 7.50
CA THR A 24 2.83 -5.71 7.02
C THR A 24 2.76 -5.64 5.50
N PHE A 25 2.67 -4.42 4.98
CA PHE A 25 2.83 -4.13 3.56
C PHE A 25 4.02 -3.19 3.37
N THR A 26 4.88 -3.49 2.41
CA THR A 26 6.01 -2.62 2.03
C THR A 26 5.97 -2.37 0.53
N ALA A 27 6.26 -1.15 0.12
CA ALA A 27 6.41 -0.78 -1.28
C ALA A 27 7.48 0.30 -1.46
N LYS A 28 8.14 0.28 -2.62
CA LYS A 28 8.99 1.38 -3.08
C LYS A 28 8.15 2.30 -3.94
N VAL A 29 8.12 3.58 -3.59
CA VAL A 29 7.42 4.62 -4.34
C VAL A 29 8.45 5.57 -4.93
N THR A 30 8.34 5.90 -6.22
CA THR A 30 9.28 6.80 -6.91
C THR A 30 8.53 7.82 -7.75
N ASP A 31 8.94 9.07 -7.63
CA ASP A 31 8.41 10.20 -8.39
C ASP A 31 9.50 11.28 -8.52
N ASP A 32 9.54 12.02 -9.63
CA ASP A 32 10.58 13.03 -9.90
C ASP A 32 10.49 14.25 -8.98
N SER A 33 9.29 14.62 -8.55
CA SER A 33 9.05 15.64 -7.51
C SER A 33 9.29 15.11 -6.09
N GLY A 34 9.37 13.78 -5.96
CA GLY A 34 9.48 13.03 -4.72
C GLY A 34 8.14 12.65 -4.11
N VAL A 35 8.19 11.72 -3.16
CA VAL A 35 6.98 11.11 -2.59
C VAL A 35 6.42 11.94 -1.44
N GLN A 36 5.12 12.22 -1.48
CA GLN A 36 4.39 12.81 -0.36
C GLN A 36 3.85 11.73 0.59
N GLY A 37 3.31 10.64 0.06
CA GLY A 37 2.81 9.54 0.89
C GLY A 37 2.18 8.40 0.11
N LEU A 38 1.75 7.38 0.86
CA LEU A 38 1.10 6.20 0.34
C LEU A 38 -0.09 5.84 1.23
N LYS A 39 -1.28 5.83 0.64
CA LYS A 39 -2.51 5.33 1.26
C LYS A 39 -2.66 3.84 0.99
N VAL A 40 -3.08 3.08 1.99
CA VAL A 40 -3.12 1.61 1.92
C VAL A 40 -4.43 1.10 2.49
N LEU A 41 -5.06 0.17 1.78
CA LEU A 41 -6.25 -0.55 2.22
C LEU A 41 -6.06 -2.05 1.99
N ALA A 42 -6.20 -2.84 3.04
CA ALA A 42 -6.21 -4.29 2.93
C ALA A 42 -7.65 -4.82 3.08
N TRP A 43 -8.05 -5.73 2.20
CA TRP A 43 -9.42 -6.24 2.17
C TRP A 43 -9.46 -7.71 1.74
N PRO A 44 -10.37 -8.52 2.31
CA PRO A 44 -10.51 -9.92 1.94
C PRO A 44 -11.19 -10.03 0.58
N LYS A 45 -10.75 -10.96 -0.27
CA LYS A 45 -11.40 -11.24 -1.56
C LYS A 45 -12.91 -11.51 -1.40
N SER A 46 -13.30 -12.13 -0.29
CA SER A 46 -14.70 -12.49 -0.01
C SER A 46 -15.61 -11.31 0.33
N SER A 47 -15.09 -10.09 0.50
CA SER A 47 -15.96 -8.90 0.69
C SER A 47 -16.48 -8.33 -0.62
N ASP A 48 -15.97 -8.79 -1.77
CA ASP A 48 -16.24 -8.24 -3.11
C ASP A 48 -16.03 -6.72 -3.21
N LEU A 49 -15.21 -6.16 -2.31
CA LEU A 49 -14.87 -4.75 -2.31
C LEU A 49 -14.11 -4.41 -3.59
N LYS A 50 -14.43 -3.25 -4.19
CA LYS A 50 -13.73 -2.73 -5.37
C LYS A 50 -13.26 -1.31 -5.09
N PRO A 51 -12.17 -1.15 -4.32
CA PRO A 51 -11.70 0.18 -3.93
C PRO A 51 -11.43 1.05 -5.14
N THR A 52 -11.80 2.31 -5.03
CA THR A 52 -11.53 3.34 -6.04
C THR A 52 -10.46 4.31 -5.55
N ALA A 53 -9.86 5.05 -6.49
CA ALA A 53 -8.87 6.07 -6.14
C ALA A 53 -9.45 7.17 -5.23
N GLU A 54 -10.75 7.46 -5.34
CA GLU A 54 -11.45 8.47 -4.54
C GLU A 54 -11.60 8.02 -3.08
N GLU A 55 -12.04 6.78 -2.86
CA GLU A 55 -12.19 6.20 -1.52
C GLU A 55 -10.85 6.09 -0.79
N MET A 56 -9.77 5.80 -1.53
CA MET A 56 -8.42 5.71 -0.98
C MET A 56 -7.92 7.03 -0.37
N ALA A 57 -8.55 8.18 -0.65
CA ALA A 57 -8.20 9.44 0.01
C ALA A 57 -8.45 9.39 1.54
N HIS A 58 -9.38 8.56 1.99
CA HIS A 58 -9.86 8.51 3.38
C HIS A 58 -9.31 7.34 4.19
N VAL A 59 -8.54 6.43 3.57
CA VAL A 59 -8.00 5.25 4.26
C VAL A 59 -6.73 5.56 5.02
N GLU A 60 -6.16 4.54 5.67
CA GLU A 60 -4.95 4.64 6.45
C GLU A 60 -3.71 4.99 5.59
N SER A 61 -2.72 5.61 6.24
CA SER A 61 -1.47 6.02 5.61
C SER A 61 -0.34 5.07 6.02
N ALA A 62 0.50 4.67 5.06
CA ALA A 62 1.78 4.03 5.35
C ALA A 62 2.78 5.05 5.89
N THR A 63 3.76 4.57 6.66
CA THR A 63 4.93 5.37 7.01
C THR A 63 5.94 5.31 5.87
N CYS A 64 6.16 6.44 5.19
CA CYS A 64 7.13 6.55 4.10
C CYS A 64 8.45 7.13 4.61
N LYS A 65 9.53 6.37 4.46
CA LYS A 65 10.90 6.83 4.72
C LYS A 65 11.60 7.12 3.40
N LYS A 66 12.08 8.34 3.27
CA LYS A 66 12.83 8.78 2.09
C LYS A 66 14.12 7.96 1.94
N SER A 67 14.34 7.39 0.75
CA SER A 67 15.58 6.70 0.40
C SER A 67 16.48 7.57 -0.47
N THR A 68 15.90 8.35 -1.38
CA THR A 68 16.58 9.34 -2.24
C THR A 68 15.69 10.57 -2.39
N ALA A 69 16.11 11.59 -3.16
CA ALA A 69 15.27 12.76 -3.46
C ALA A 69 13.87 12.38 -3.98
N GLU A 70 13.84 11.37 -4.85
CA GLU A 70 12.71 10.94 -5.67
C GLU A 70 12.02 9.67 -5.12
N THR A 71 12.76 8.84 -4.38
CA THR A 71 12.29 7.53 -3.91
C THR A 71 12.04 7.51 -2.41
N SER A 72 10.94 6.88 -2.00
CA SER A 72 10.65 6.50 -0.62
C SER A 72 10.32 5.02 -0.50
N VAL A 73 10.71 4.41 0.64
CA VAL A 73 10.26 3.09 1.05
C VAL A 73 9.12 3.29 2.04
N CYS A 74 7.93 2.84 1.67
CA CYS A 74 6.71 2.99 2.46
C CYS A 74 6.34 1.66 3.11
N THR A 75 6.12 1.70 4.42
CA THR A 75 5.72 0.53 5.21
C THR A 75 4.42 0.82 5.93
N TYR A 76 3.43 -0.02 5.67
CA TYR A 76 2.17 -0.06 6.39
C TYR A 76 2.18 -1.23 7.35
N THR A 77 1.84 -0.99 8.61
CA THR A 77 1.72 -2.03 9.64
C THR A 77 0.39 -1.88 10.32
N LEU A 78 -0.45 -2.91 10.21
CA LEU A 78 -1.67 -3.04 11.00
C LEU A 78 -1.44 -4.14 12.03
N LYS A 79 -1.64 -3.81 13.30
CA LYS A 79 -1.66 -4.79 14.39
C LYS A 79 -3.11 -5.13 14.66
N VAL A 80 -3.44 -6.41 14.58
CA VAL A 80 -4.74 -6.92 15.01
C VAL A 80 -4.59 -7.56 16.38
N THR A 81 -5.56 -7.32 17.24
CA THR A 81 -5.66 -8.02 18.52
C THR A 81 -5.94 -9.51 18.28
N GLN A 82 -5.70 -10.35 19.29
CA GLN A 82 -6.03 -11.78 19.18
C GLN A 82 -7.51 -12.02 18.89
N LYS A 83 -8.39 -11.15 19.42
CA LYS A 83 -9.83 -11.24 19.16
C LYS A 83 -10.15 -10.92 17.71
N GLU A 84 -9.64 -9.80 17.18
CA GLU A 84 -9.83 -9.44 15.77
C GLU A 84 -9.23 -10.48 14.83
N ALA A 85 -8.06 -11.03 15.17
CA ALA A 85 -7.42 -12.10 14.40
C ALA A 85 -8.27 -13.38 14.32
N ALA A 86 -9.05 -13.68 15.36
CA ALA A 86 -9.98 -14.82 15.35
C ALA A 86 -11.16 -14.58 14.40
N ASP A 87 -11.60 -13.32 14.29
CA ASP A 87 -12.75 -12.91 13.47
C ASP A 87 -12.38 -12.55 12.03
N LEU A 88 -11.07 -12.39 11.72
CA LEU A 88 -10.61 -12.11 10.36
C LEU A 88 -11.02 -13.23 9.37
N PRO A 89 -11.62 -12.87 8.23
CA PRO A 89 -11.85 -13.80 7.14
C PRO A 89 -10.56 -14.50 6.71
N LYS A 90 -10.56 -15.83 6.73
CA LYS A 90 -9.47 -16.63 6.17
C LYS A 90 -9.46 -16.53 4.65
N GLY A 91 -8.31 -16.80 4.05
CA GLY A 91 -8.17 -16.92 2.59
C GLY A 91 -7.40 -15.75 1.98
N THR A 92 -7.67 -15.47 0.71
CA THR A 92 -6.95 -14.45 -0.06
C THR A 92 -7.37 -13.04 0.33
N TRP A 93 -6.39 -12.20 0.55
CA TRP A 93 -6.54 -10.77 0.78
C TRP A 93 -5.76 -9.99 -0.27
N TYR A 94 -6.31 -8.85 -0.66
CA TYR A 94 -5.68 -7.89 -1.54
C TYR A 94 -5.29 -6.65 -0.76
N VAL A 95 -4.29 -5.96 -1.27
CA VAL A 95 -3.88 -4.64 -0.80
C VAL A 95 -4.03 -3.67 -1.96
N SER A 96 -4.84 -2.63 -1.78
CA SER A 96 -4.92 -1.49 -2.69
C SER A 96 -4.02 -0.37 -2.19
N ALA A 97 -3.42 0.38 -3.11
CA ALA A 97 -2.51 1.47 -2.77
C ALA A 97 -2.77 2.71 -3.63
N LEU A 98 -2.72 3.89 -3.02
CA LEU A 98 -2.76 5.18 -3.72
C LEU A 98 -1.51 5.97 -3.34
N ALA A 99 -0.59 6.12 -4.29
CA ALA A 99 0.61 6.93 -4.14
C ALA A 99 0.30 8.37 -4.49
N THR A 100 0.85 9.29 -3.70
CA THR A 100 0.78 10.74 -3.94
C THR A 100 2.19 11.31 -3.97
N ALA A 101 2.49 12.01 -5.05
CA ALA A 101 3.71 12.79 -5.27
C ALA A 101 3.59 14.18 -4.63
N LYS A 102 4.70 14.91 -4.50
CA LYS A 102 4.71 16.23 -3.85
C LYS A 102 4.11 17.35 -4.69
N ASP A 103 4.11 17.19 -6.00
CA ASP A 103 3.42 18.07 -6.95
C ASP A 103 1.90 17.81 -7.02
N GLY A 104 1.43 16.77 -6.32
CA GLY A 104 0.02 16.39 -6.25
C GLY A 104 -0.39 15.27 -7.19
N ASP A 105 0.54 14.74 -8.01
CA ASP A 105 0.24 13.61 -8.88
C ASP A 105 -0.07 12.34 -8.09
N LYS A 106 -0.98 11.54 -8.67
CA LYS A 106 -1.52 10.35 -8.01
C LYS A 106 -1.52 9.15 -8.93
N THR A 107 -1.17 8.01 -8.34
CA THR A 107 -1.26 6.70 -8.98
C THR A 107 -1.98 5.74 -8.07
N PHE A 108 -3.11 5.23 -8.55
CA PHE A 108 -3.88 4.19 -7.87
C PHE A 108 -3.52 2.82 -8.42
N VAL A 109 -3.23 1.88 -7.52
CA VAL A 109 -2.94 0.47 -7.82
C VAL A 109 -4.00 -0.37 -7.08
N PRO A 110 -5.02 -0.88 -7.79
CA PRO A 110 -6.13 -1.62 -7.18
C PRO A 110 -5.68 -2.88 -6.44
N GLU A 111 -4.74 -3.62 -7.01
CA GLU A 111 -4.18 -4.85 -6.44
C GLU A 111 -2.66 -4.71 -6.36
N ALA A 112 -2.19 -3.88 -5.44
CA ALA A 112 -0.77 -3.63 -5.21
C ALA A 112 -0.05 -4.83 -4.60
N ALA A 113 -0.73 -5.67 -3.82
CA ALA A 113 -0.18 -6.93 -3.34
C ALA A 113 -1.29 -7.91 -2.99
N VAL A 114 -0.92 -9.19 -2.90
CA VAL A 114 -1.78 -10.28 -2.44
C VAL A 114 -1.09 -11.01 -1.29
N PHE A 115 -1.88 -11.41 -0.29
CA PHE A 115 -1.41 -12.28 0.78
C PHE A 115 -2.54 -13.22 1.21
N SER A 116 -2.20 -14.23 2.01
CA SER A 116 -3.19 -15.15 2.57
C SER A 116 -3.22 -15.03 4.09
N VAL A 117 -4.42 -15.03 4.65
CA VAL A 117 -4.65 -15.18 6.09
C VAL A 117 -4.96 -16.65 6.35
N THR A 118 -4.03 -17.32 7.02
CA THR A 118 -4.18 -18.70 7.51
C THR A 118 -4.31 -18.69 9.03
N ARG A 119 -4.85 -19.77 9.61
CA ARG A 119 -4.81 -20.02 11.05
C ARG A 119 -3.75 -21.06 11.37
#